data_AF-A0A843EED7-F1
#
_entry.id   AF-A0A843EED7-F1
#
_cell.length_a   1.000
_cell.length_b   1.000
_cell.length_c   1.000
_cell.angle_alpha   90.00
_cell.angle_beta   90.00
_cell.angle_gamma   90.00
#
_symmetry.space_group_name_H-M   'P 1'
#
loop_
_entity.id
_entity.type
_entity.pdbx_description
1 polymer ?
#
loop_
_entity_poly.entity_id
_entity_poly.type
_entity_poly.pdbx_seq_one_letter_code
_entity_poly.pdbx_strand_id
1 'polypeptide(L)' 'IIIDPSVHKGMPFSRFHGLTGVVIGQRGAAYEVSVKDGNKTKIVVARPEHLVKSQ' A
#
# COMPACT_ATOMS: atom_id res chain seq x y z
N ILE A 1 -0.64 -4.37 -3.30
CA ILE A 1 0.31 -4.08 -2.19
C ILE A 1 1.06 -5.36 -1.89
N ILE A 2 2.36 -5.42 -2.18
CA ILE A 2 3.20 -6.60 -1.94
C ILE A 2 4.37 -6.13 -1.09
N ILE A 3 4.42 -6.60 0.15
CA ILE A 3 5.45 -6.18 1.10
C ILE A 3 6.77 -6.87 0.76
N ASP A 4 7.75 -6.11 0.31
CA ASP A 4 9.15 -6.48 0.34
C ASP A 4 9.69 -6.50 1.80
N PRO A 5 10.02 -7.67 2.38
CA PRO A 5 10.54 -7.77 3.73
C PRO A 5 11.99 -7.26 3.87
N SER A 6 12.74 -7.13 2.78
CA SER A 6 14.12 -6.62 2.80
C SER A 6 14.18 -5.11 3.01
N VAL A 7 13.07 -4.39 2.83
CA VAL A 7 12.97 -2.94 3.02
C VAL A 7 12.04 -2.64 4.19
N HIS A 8 12.57 -2.30 5.36
CA HIS A 8 11.71 -2.00 6.52
C HIS A 8 11.06 -0.61 6.44
N LYS A 9 11.65 0.31 5.66
CA LYS A 9 11.23 1.71 5.63
C LYS A 9 9.99 1.90 4.76
N GLY A 10 8.94 2.48 5.34
CA GLY A 10 7.70 2.76 4.61
C GLY A 10 6.86 1.50 4.31
N MET A 11 7.14 0.42 5.03
CA MET A 11 6.38 -0.82 5.02
C MET A 11 4.96 -0.58 5.56
N PRO A 12 3.91 -0.96 4.82
CA PRO A 12 2.55 -0.91 5.33
C PRO A 12 2.30 -2.06 6.33
N PHE A 13 1.25 -1.94 7.13
CA PHE A 13 0.88 -3.01 8.07
C PHE A 13 0.57 -4.33 7.32
N SER A 14 1.07 -5.45 7.84
CA SER A 14 1.06 -6.76 7.14
C SER A 14 -0.32 -7.24 6.72
N ARG A 15 -1.39 -6.84 7.42
CA ARG A 15 -2.78 -7.14 7.06
C ARG A 15 -3.18 -6.67 5.66
N PHE A 16 -2.49 -5.67 5.11
CA PHE A 16 -2.79 -5.09 3.80
C PHE A 16 -1.99 -5.76 2.67
N HIS A 17 -1.12 -6.71 3.00
CA HIS A 17 -0.41 -7.51 2.01
C HIS A 17 -1.40 -8.27 1.12
N GLY A 18 -1.15 -8.29 -0.18
CA GLY A 18 -2.00 -8.94 -1.18
C GLY A 18 -3.25 -8.16 -1.58
N LEU A 19 -3.59 -7.06 -0.89
CA LEU A 19 -4.70 -6.21 -1.30
C LEU A 19 -4.34 -5.37 -2.52
N THR A 20 -5.31 -5.17 -3.40
CA THR A 20 -5.25 -4.25 -4.54
C THR A 20 -6.12 -3.04 -4.26
N GLY A 21 -5.62 -1.86 -4.62
CA GLY A 21 -6.30 -0.60 -4.36
C GLY A 21 -5.91 0.45 -5.38
N VAL A 22 -6.48 1.64 -5.22
CA VAL A 22 -6.26 2.78 -6.13
C VAL A 22 -5.38 3.81 -5.43
N VAL A 23 -4.34 4.27 -6.11
CA VAL A 23 -3.53 5.39 -5.63
C VAL A 23 -4.38 6.65 -5.68
N ILE A 24 -4.63 7.27 -4.53
CA ILE A 24 -5.45 8.49 -4.41
C ILE A 24 -4.60 9.75 -4.23
N GLY A 25 -3.31 9.58 -3.95
CA GLY A 25 -2.40 10.70 -3.77
C GLY A 25 -0.97 10.26 -3.44
N GLN A 26 -0.10 11.25 -3.32
CA GLN A 26 1.28 11.07 -2.93
C GLN A 26 1.55 11.84 -1.64
N ARG A 27 2.30 11.21 -0.72
CA ARG A 27 2.74 11.80 0.54
C ARG A 27 4.25 11.70 0.65
N GLY A 28 4.94 12.73 0.18
CA GLY A 28 6.40 12.73 0.07
C GLY A 28 6.88 11.62 -0.87
N ALA A 29 7.72 10.71 -0.37
CA ALA A 29 8.21 9.56 -1.14
C ALA A 29 7.28 8.33 -1.11
N ALA A 30 6.13 8.41 -0.42
CA ALA A 30 5.15 7.34 -0.32
C ALA A 30 3.87 7.69 -1.09
N TYR A 31 3.03 6.69 -1.33
CA TYR A 31 1.71 6.84 -1.92
C TYR A 31 0.62 6.54 -0.91
N GLU A 32 -0.51 7.22 -1.06
CA GLU A 32 -1.75 6.91 -0.38
C GLU A 32 -2.59 6.01 -1.29
N VAL A 33 -2.87 4.80 -0.82
CA VAL A 33 -3.61 3.78 -1.56
C VAL A 33 -4.92 3.51 -0.84
N SER A 34 -6.03 3.80 -1.51
CA SER A 34 -7.36 3.41 -1.04
C SER A 34 -7.57 1.93 -1.29
N VAL A 35 -7.77 1.16 -0.21
CA VAL A 35 -8.03 -0.28 -0.24
C VAL A 35 -9.34 -0.61 0.48
N LYS A 36 -9.95 -1.71 0.07
CA LYS A 36 -11.12 -2.27 0.75
C LYS A 36 -10.67 -3.41 1.67
N ASP A 37 -10.95 -3.28 2.96
CA ASP A 37 -10.64 -4.26 4.00
C ASP A 37 -11.96 -4.74 4.61
N GLY A 38 -12.48 -5.85 4.05
CA GLY A 38 -13.85 -6.29 4.28
C GLY A 38 -14.86 -5.26 3.74
N ASN A 39 -15.66 -4.68 4.63
CA ASN A 39 -16.66 -3.66 4.28
C ASN A 39 -16.20 -2.22 4.52
N LYS A 40 -14.95 -2.01 4.95
CA LYS A 40 -14.43 -0.66 5.25
C LYS A 40 -13.38 -0.26 4.23
N THR A 41 -13.49 0.97 3.74
CA THR A 41 -12.44 1.63 2.96
C THR A 41 -11.38 2.17 3.92
N LYS A 42 -10.11 1.90 3.62
CA LYS A 42 -8.96 2.36 4.40
C LYS A 42 -7.92 2.96 3.47
N ILE A 43 -7.19 3.95 3.98
CA ILE A 43 -6.05 4.54 3.29
C ILE A 43 -4.79 3.89 3.83
N VAL A 44 -4.02 3.26 2.95
CA VAL A 44 -2.72 2.66 3.26
C VAL A 44 -1.65 3.57 2.72
N VAL A 45 -0.72 3.99 3.58
CA VAL A 45 0.48 4.72 3.16
C VAL A 45 1.60 3.71 2.98
N ALA A 46 2.10 3.57 1.76
CA ALA A 46 3.19 2.66 1.45
C ALA A 46 4.13 3.29 0.42
N ARG A 47 5.42 2.96 0.52
CA ARG A 47 6.40 3.39 -0.47
C ARG A 47 6.40 2.50 -1.73
N PRO A 48 6.95 2.98 -2.87
CA PRO A 48 6.95 2.24 -4.13
C PRO A 48 7.54 0.82 -4.02
N GLU A 49 8.52 0.60 -3.13
CA GLU A 49 9.15 -0.71 -2.91
C GLU A 49 8.13 -1.78 -2.46
N HIS A 50 7.00 -1.37 -1.87
CA HIS A 50 5.94 -2.27 -1.42
C HIS A 50 4.68 -2.24 -2.33
N LEU A 51 4.78 -1.60 -3.49
CA LEU A 51 3.67 -1.42 -4.42
C LEU A 51 4.04 -1.98 -5.80
N VAL A 52 3.12 -2.76 -6.35
CA VAL A 52 3.24 -3.32 -7.70
C VAL A 52 2.07 -2.80 -8.53
N LYS A 53 2.37 -2.36 -9.75
CA LYS A 53 1.36 -1.89 -10.70
C LYS A 53 0.52 -3.08 -11.16
N SER A 54 -0.80 -2.99 -11.02
CA SER A 54 -1.71 -3.92 -11.70
C SER A 54 -1.71 -3.62 -13.19
N GLN A 55 -1.62 -4.67 -14.02
CA GLN A 55 -1.92 -4.57 -15.45
C GLN A 55 -3.40 -4.27 -15.68
#